data_AF-A0A4S2CFG5-F1
#
_entry.id   AF-A0A4S2CFG5-F1
#
_cell.length_a   1.000
_cell.length_b   1.000
_cell.length_c   1.000
_cell.angle_alpha   90.00
_cell.angle_beta   90.00
_cell.angle_gamma   90.00
#
_symmetry.space_group_name_H-M   'P 1'
#
loop_
_entity.id
_entity.type
_entity.pdbx_description
1 polymer ?
#
loop_
_entity_poly.entity_id
_entity_poly.type
_entity_poly.pdbx_seq_one_letter_code
_entity_poly.pdbx_strand_id
1 'polypeptide(L)'
;MTPIATRFVDWDIPELSTLRDSKVYQLRVQLNEGTPMSRQQKNWLTDSVNSNTYFKRAVPLMGYRFDFSDILKRYFVKQYGHIAEYYAADKTALRTFLCGRIDEIIEITD
;
A
#
# COMPACT_ATOMS: atom_id res chain seq x y z
N MET A 1 7.88 -5.97 18.00
CA MET A 1 8.48 -4.93 17.13
C MET A 1 8.17 -5.32 15.70
N THR A 2 7.40 -4.52 14.95
CA THR A 2 7.10 -4.81 13.55
C THR A 2 8.31 -4.43 12.70
N PRO A 3 8.91 -5.35 11.93
CA PRO A 3 10.08 -5.02 11.11
C PRO A 3 9.70 -3.95 10.08
N ILE A 4 10.62 -3.02 9.81
CA ILE A 4 10.41 -1.93 8.84
C ILE A 4 10.27 -2.49 7.41
N ALA A 5 11.11 -3.45 7.05
CA ALA A 5 11.02 -4.13 5.77
C ALA A 5 11.63 -5.53 5.85
N THR A 6 11.28 -6.36 4.88
CA THR A 6 11.85 -7.71 4.71
C THR A 6 12.51 -7.80 3.35
N ARG A 7 13.71 -8.38 3.26
CA ARG A 7 14.34 -8.66 1.96
C ARG A 7 13.54 -9.78 1.27
N PHE A 8 13.21 -9.61 0.00
CA PHE A 8 12.46 -10.61 -0.77
C PHE A 8 13.21 -11.13 -2.00
N VAL A 9 14.46 -10.70 -2.20
CA VAL A 9 15.32 -11.08 -3.33
C VAL A 9 16.61 -11.73 -2.83
N ASP A 10 17.20 -12.59 -3.66
CA ASP A 10 18.39 -13.37 -3.31
C ASP A 10 19.72 -12.73 -3.73
N TRP A 11 19.69 -11.67 -4.54
CA TRP A 11 20.90 -10.96 -4.99
C TRP A 11 21.27 -9.79 -4.07
N ASP A 12 22.47 -9.25 -4.28
CA ASP A 12 22.98 -8.13 -3.51
C ASP A 12 22.13 -6.86 -3.69
N ILE A 13 21.71 -6.29 -2.56
CA ILE A 13 20.91 -5.06 -2.50
C ILE A 13 21.53 -4.09 -1.50
N PRO A 14 21.32 -2.77 -1.67
CA PRO A 14 21.82 -1.77 -0.73
C PRO A 14 21.27 -1.99 0.68
N GLU A 15 21.96 -1.44 1.69
CA GLU A 15 21.45 -1.50 3.05
C GLU A 15 20.12 -0.78 3.20
N LEU A 16 19.24 -1.30 4.05
CA LEU A 16 17.96 -0.66 4.38
C LEU A 16 18.12 0.79 4.87
N SER A 17 19.27 1.09 5.48
CA SER A 17 19.67 2.39 5.99
C SER A 17 19.78 3.46 4.89
N THR A 18 20.03 3.08 3.63
CA THR A 18 20.12 4.02 2.49
C THR A 18 18.75 4.42 1.96
N LEU A 19 17.69 3.72 2.37
CA LEU A 19 16.31 3.98 1.94
C LEU A 19 15.56 4.91 2.90
N ARG A 20 16.23 5.47 3.92
CA ARG A 20 15.61 6.31 4.96
C ARG A 20 14.87 7.53 4.41
N ASP A 21 15.35 8.08 3.30
CA ASP A 21 14.74 9.25 2.66
C ASP A 21 13.59 8.88 1.71
N SER A 22 13.35 7.58 1.50
CA SER A 22 12.24 7.13 0.67
C SER A 22 10.90 7.27 1.40
N LYS A 23 9.87 7.61 0.63
CA LYS A 23 8.52 7.82 1.17
C LYS A 23 7.94 6.57 1.85
N VAL A 24 8.22 5.38 1.30
CA VAL A 24 7.75 4.11 1.87
C VAL A 24 8.37 3.83 3.24
N TYR A 25 9.66 4.13 3.39
CA TYR A 25 10.39 3.92 4.63
C TYR A 25 9.88 4.85 5.72
N GLN A 26 9.81 6.15 5.43
CA GLN A 26 9.31 7.16 6.37
C GLN A 26 7.88 6.84 6.81
N LEU A 27 7.03 6.42 5.86
CA LEU A 27 5.65 6.05 6.17
C LEU A 27 5.58 4.84 7.11
N ARG A 28 6.38 3.79 6.87
CA ARG A 28 6.40 2.62 7.76
C ARG A 28 6.91 2.96 9.15
N VAL A 29 7.93 3.82 9.27
CA VAL A 29 8.44 4.30 10.57
C VAL A 29 7.36 5.08 11.31
N GLN A 30 6.72 6.05 10.66
CA GLN A 30 5.61 6.84 11.23
C GLN A 30 4.50 5.95 11.80
N LEU A 31 4.13 4.88 11.08
CA LEU A 31 3.11 3.93 11.51
C LEU A 31 3.56 3.05 12.68
N ASN A 32 4.82 2.64 12.69
CA ASN A 32 5.41 1.90 13.82
C ASN A 32 5.44 2.74 15.11
N GLU A 33 5.55 4.06 14.98
CA GLU A 33 5.47 5.03 16.08
C GLU A 33 4.02 5.33 16.51
N GLY A 34 3.02 4.76 15.82
CA GLY A 34 1.61 4.98 16.10
C GLY A 34 1.05 6.32 15.59
N THR A 35 1.80 7.03 14.75
CA THR A 35 1.36 8.31 14.20
C THR A 35 0.39 8.08 13.04
N PRO A 36 -0.80 8.73 13.03
CA PRO A 36 -1.79 8.54 11.98
C PRO A 36 -1.32 9.10 10.64
N MET A 37 -1.76 8.49 9.53
CA MET A 37 -1.44 8.97 8.18
C MET A 37 -2.29 10.16 7.76
N SER A 38 -1.67 11.10 7.04
CA SER A 38 -2.38 12.17 6.34
C SER A 38 -3.14 11.67 5.11
N ARG A 39 -4.06 12.50 4.58
CA ARG A 39 -4.81 12.19 3.35
C ARG A 39 -3.88 11.89 2.16
N GLN A 40 -2.82 12.69 1.99
CA GLN A 40 -1.87 12.52 0.88
C GLN A 40 -1.08 11.21 1.02
N GLN A 41 -0.73 10.81 2.24
CA GLN A 41 -0.05 9.54 2.51
C GLN A 41 -0.94 8.34 2.20
N LYS A 42 -2.22 8.40 2.60
CA LYS A 42 -3.20 7.36 2.28
C LYS A 42 -3.40 7.16 0.78
N ASN A 43 -3.54 8.27 0.05
CA ASN A 43 -3.67 8.24 -1.41
C ASN A 43 -2.42 7.64 -2.07
N TRP A 44 -1.24 8.10 -1.66
CA TRP A 44 0.03 7.58 -2.17
C TRP A 44 0.23 6.09 -1.85
N LEU A 45 -0.09 5.65 -0.63
CA LEU A 45 0.03 4.24 -0.26
C LEU A 45 -0.90 3.36 -1.09
N THR A 46 -2.14 3.82 -1.28
CA THR A 46 -3.14 3.10 -2.08
C THR A 46 -2.69 2.98 -3.54
N ASP A 47 -2.17 4.07 -4.11
CA ASP A 47 -1.59 4.04 -5.46
C ASP A 47 -0.38 3.09 -5.54
N SER A 48 0.58 3.22 -4.63
CA SER A 48 1.81 2.40 -4.64
C SER A 48 1.54 0.90 -4.49
N VAL A 49 0.53 0.52 -3.71
CA VAL A 49 0.15 -0.88 -3.48
C VAL A 49 -0.58 -1.47 -4.68
N ASN A 50 -1.45 -0.72 -5.35
CA ASN A 50 -2.20 -1.25 -6.49
C ASN A 50 -1.46 -1.09 -7.83
N SER A 51 -0.42 -0.26 -7.89
CA SER A 51 0.39 -0.04 -9.09
C SER A 51 1.64 -0.93 -9.17
N ASN A 52 1.92 -1.75 -8.15
CA ASN A 52 3.06 -2.69 -8.18
C ASN A 52 2.61 -4.11 -8.57
N THR A 53 3.54 -4.91 -9.10
CA THR A 53 3.27 -6.26 -9.61
C THR A 53 3.59 -7.38 -8.61
N TYR A 54 4.24 -7.07 -7.48
CA TYR A 54 4.80 -8.08 -6.58
C TYR A 54 3.84 -8.44 -5.44
N PHE A 55 3.19 -7.44 -4.83
CA PHE A 55 2.46 -7.63 -3.59
C PHE A 55 1.15 -6.84 -3.57
N LYS A 56 0.10 -7.48 -3.05
CA LYS A 56 -1.23 -6.87 -2.88
C LYS A 56 -1.38 -6.01 -1.60
N ARG A 57 -0.49 -6.17 -0.61
CA ARG A 57 -0.55 -5.51 0.71
C ARG A 57 0.76 -4.86 1.15
N ALA A 58 1.71 -4.73 0.23
CA ALA A 58 3.04 -4.24 0.52
C ALA A 58 3.56 -3.40 -0.64
N VAL A 59 4.53 -2.54 -0.35
CA VAL A 59 5.23 -1.73 -1.36
C VAL A 59 6.66 -2.25 -1.49
N PRO A 60 7.08 -2.71 -2.68
CA PRO A 60 8.46 -3.11 -2.92
C PRO A 60 9.34 -1.89 -3.22
N LEU A 61 10.56 -1.85 -2.68
CA LEU A 61 11.59 -0.87 -3.04
C LEU A 61 12.99 -1.49 -2.89
N MET A 62 13.78 -1.49 -3.95
CA MET A 62 15.19 -1.94 -3.95
C MET A 62 15.41 -3.33 -3.31
N GLY A 63 14.53 -4.29 -3.62
CA GLY A 63 14.60 -5.67 -3.08
C GLY A 63 14.06 -5.85 -1.66
N TYR A 64 13.52 -4.78 -1.07
CA TYR A 64 12.81 -4.81 0.21
C TYR A 64 11.30 -4.73 0.02
N ARG A 65 10.57 -5.48 0.85
CA ARG A 65 9.12 -5.47 0.99
C ARG A 65 8.75 -4.72 2.26
N PHE A 66 8.04 -3.60 2.11
CA PHE A 66 7.46 -2.84 3.20
C PHE A 66 6.00 -3.24 3.38
N ASP A 67 5.69 -3.93 4.47
CA ASP A 67 4.36 -4.48 4.71
C ASP A 67 3.40 -3.44 5.31
N PHE A 68 2.17 -3.39 4.80
CA PHE A 68 1.09 -2.51 5.27
C PHE A 68 -0.21 -3.29 5.49
N SER A 69 -0.13 -4.60 5.72
CA SER A 69 -1.30 -5.47 5.91
C SER A 69 -2.10 -5.09 7.16
N ASP A 70 -1.47 -4.40 8.12
CA ASP A 70 -2.07 -3.89 9.35
C ASP A 70 -3.03 -2.72 9.14
N ILE A 71 -2.98 -2.08 7.97
CA ILE A 71 -3.71 -0.83 7.70
C ILE A 71 -4.61 -0.95 6.47
N LEU A 72 -4.19 -1.74 5.49
CA LEU A 72 -4.90 -1.88 4.23
C LEU A 72 -6.16 -2.73 4.41
N LYS A 73 -7.26 -2.19 3.90
CA LYS A 73 -8.55 -2.86 3.81
C LYS A 73 -8.75 -3.44 2.42
N ARG A 74 -9.48 -4.54 2.35
CA ARG A 74 -9.82 -5.21 1.10
C ARG A 74 -11.12 -4.65 0.53
N TYR A 75 -11.13 -4.32 -0.75
CA TYR A 75 -12.29 -3.82 -1.47
C TYR A 75 -12.52 -4.60 -2.76
N PHE A 76 -13.78 -4.90 -3.05
CA PHE A 76 -14.19 -5.27 -4.41
C PHE A 76 -14.85 -4.07 -5.08
N VAL A 77 -14.42 -3.81 -6.31
CA VAL A 77 -14.88 -2.66 -7.09
C VAL A 77 -15.48 -3.17 -8.37
N LYS A 78 -16.73 -2.77 -8.62
CA LYS A 78 -17.41 -2.99 -9.90
C LYS A 78 -17.30 -1.75 -10.76
N GLN A 79 -16.72 -1.90 -11.94
CA GLN A 79 -16.51 -0.80 -12.88
C GLN A 79 -16.58 -1.29 -14.32
N TYR A 80 -17.39 -0.65 -15.17
CA TYR A 80 -17.51 -0.96 -16.60
C TYR A 80 -17.81 -2.44 -16.89
N GLY A 81 -18.60 -3.09 -16.04
CA GLY A 81 -18.94 -4.51 -16.17
C GLY A 81 -17.88 -5.48 -15.64
N HIS A 82 -16.76 -4.99 -15.09
CA HIS A 82 -15.71 -5.79 -14.49
C HIS A 82 -15.71 -5.67 -12.96
N ILE A 83 -15.29 -6.73 -12.26
CA ILE A 83 -15.06 -6.72 -10.81
C ILE A 83 -13.59 -7.00 -10.57
N ALA A 84 -12.95 -6.14 -9.78
CA ALA A 84 -11.56 -6.29 -9.39
C ALA A 84 -11.38 -6.12 -7.88
N GLU A 85 -10.40 -6.84 -7.35
CA GLU A 85 -9.95 -6.75 -5.95
C GLU A 85 -8.89 -5.66 -5.82
N TYR A 86 -9.07 -4.77 -4.83
CA TYR A 86 -8.13 -3.72 -4.51
C TYR A 86 -7.84 -3.67 -3.01
N TYR A 87 -6.67 -3.17 -2.67
CA TYR A 87 -6.28 -2.89 -1.28
C TYR A 87 -6.03 -1.40 -1.10
N ALA A 88 -6.72 -0.79 -0.15
CA ALA A 88 -6.61 0.65 0.08
C ALA A 88 -6.62 0.99 1.55
N ALA A 89 -6.04 2.14 1.90
CA ALA A 89 -6.06 2.64 3.27
C ALA A 89 -7.48 3.06 3.71
N ASP A 90 -8.28 3.61 2.78
CA ASP A 90 -9.70 3.85 2.95
C ASP A 90 -10.42 3.98 1.59
N LYS A 91 -11.76 3.93 1.63
CA LYS A 91 -12.64 4.06 0.44
C LYS A 91 -12.40 5.36 -0.34
N THR A 92 -12.01 6.45 0.33
CA THR A 92 -11.74 7.73 -0.33
C THR A 92 -10.46 7.67 -1.13
N ALA A 93 -9.38 7.12 -0.57
CA ALA A 93 -8.12 6.92 -1.29
C ALA A 93 -8.29 5.98 -2.48
N LEU A 94 -9.10 4.92 -2.33
CA LEU A 94 -9.45 4.01 -3.44
C LEU A 94 -10.17 4.75 -4.57
N ARG A 95 -11.13 5.63 -4.25
CA ARG A 95 -11.82 6.46 -5.24
C ARG A 95 -10.91 7.48 -5.91
N THR A 96 -9.86 7.94 -5.24
CA THR A 96 -8.86 8.81 -5.86
C THR A 96 -7.98 8.04 -6.84
N PHE A 97 -7.64 6.79 -6.53
CA PHE A 97 -6.86 5.91 -7.41
C PHE A 97 -7.68 5.50 -8.65
N LEU A 98 -8.92 5.08 -8.45
CA LEU A 98 -9.80 4.67 -9.54
C LEU A 98 -10.29 5.88 -10.34
N CYS A 99 -10.03 5.85 -11.64
CA CYS A 99 -10.50 6.88 -12.55
C CYS A 99 -11.85 6.50 -13.16
N GLY A 100 -12.72 7.49 -13.39
CA GLY A 100 -13.99 7.30 -14.09
C GLY A 100 -15.18 6.97 -13.18
N ARG A 101 -16.27 6.51 -13.79
CA ARG A 101 -17.52 6.19 -13.08
C ARG A 101 -17.38 4.82 -12.43
N ILE A 102 -17.65 4.76 -11.13
CA ILE A 102 -17.63 3.54 -10.35
C ILE A 102 -19.07 3.13 -10.07
N ASP A 103 -19.41 1.87 -10.36
CA ASP A 103 -20.76 1.35 -10.16
C ASP A 103 -20.96 0.99 -8.68
N GLU A 104 -20.02 0.25 -8.10
CA GLU A 104 -20.11 -0.22 -6.73
C GLU A 104 -18.72 -0.41 -6.09
N ILE A 105 -18.63 -0.15 -4.78
CA ILE A 105 -17.45 -0.44 -3.96
C ILE A 105 -17.91 -1.09 -2.66
N ILE A 106 -17.49 -2.33 -2.45
CA ILE A 106 -17.80 -3.13 -1.27
C ILE A 106 -16.51 -3.30 -0.46
N GLU A 107 -16.55 -2.92 0.81
CA GLU A 107 -15.48 -3.25 1.77
C GLU A 107 -15.72 -4.65 2.28
N ILE A 108 -14.69 -5.50 2.25
CA ILE A 108 -14.75 -6.83 2.84
C ILE A 108 -14.13 -6.73 4.23
N THR A 109 -14.98 -6.85 5.24
CA THR A 109 -14.58 -7.08 6.62
C THR A 109 -14.50 -8.58 6.84
N ASP A 110 -13.32 -9.08 7.22
CA ASP A 110 -13.17 -10.44 7.72
C ASP A 110 -13.74 -10.55 9.15
#